data_AF-A0A967NTJ0-F1
#
_entry.id   AF-A0A967NTJ0-F1
#
_cell.length_a   1.000
_cell.length_b   1.000
_cell.length_c   1.000
_cell.angle_alpha   90.00
_cell.angle_beta   90.00
_cell.angle_gamma   90.00
#
_symmetry.space_group_name_H-M   'P 1'
#
loop_
_entity.id
_entity.type
_entity.pdbx_description
1 polymer ?
#
loop_
_entity_poly.entity_id
_entity_poly.type
_entity_poly.pdbx_seq_one_letter_code
_entity_poly.pdbx_strand_id
1 'polypeptide(L)' 'MSPPNVYLEQLVDRANELKLHQDPYWLKLVHYKPAMFGGYRSEVLTRNFFNSPAGPANPQAELSATLA' A
#
# COMPACT_ATOMS: atom_id res chain seq x y z
N MET A 1 22.91 -14.09 1.24
CA MET A 1 21.50 -13.79 0.97
C MET A 1 20.74 -13.97 2.27
N SER A 2 20.04 -12.93 2.75
CA SER A 2 19.15 -13.09 3.91
C SER A 2 18.06 -14.12 3.60
N PRO A 3 17.56 -14.88 4.59
CA PRO A 3 16.43 -15.77 4.35
C PRO A 3 15.22 -14.96 3.84
N PRO A 4 14.38 -15.52 2.96
CA PRO A 4 13.35 -14.76 2.22
C PRO A 4 12.44 -13.90 3.10
N ASN A 5 12.02 -14.41 4.27
CA ASN A 5 11.15 -13.68 5.19
C ASN A 5 11.82 -12.42 5.80
N VAL A 6 13.11 -12.50 6.11
CA VAL A 6 13.87 -11.36 6.66
C VAL A 6 14.10 -10.29 5.59
N TYR A 7 14.32 -10.70 4.35
CA TYR A 7 14.46 -9.73 3.26
C TYR A 7 13.14 -9.00 2.95
N LEU A 8 12.01 -9.73 2.98
CA LEU A 8 10.69 -9.12 2.83
C LEU A 8 10.41 -8.08 3.93
N GLU A 9 10.66 -8.43 5.19
CA GLU A 9 10.49 -7.51 6.33
C GLU A 9 11.31 -6.23 6.13
N GLN A 10 12.57 -6.35 5.70
CA GLN A 10 13.44 -5.20 5.38
C GLN A 10 12.87 -4.30 4.27
N LEU A 11 12.26 -4.89 3.23
CA LEU A 11 11.63 -4.13 2.15
C LEU A 11 10.39 -3.39 2.64
N VAL A 12 9.55 -4.03 3.45
CA VAL A 12 8.36 -3.41 4.04
C VAL A 12 8.74 -2.26 4.97
N ASP A 13 9.72 -2.48 5.85
CA ASP A 13 10.25 -1.45 6.75
C ASP A 13 10.79 -0.27 5.97
N ARG A 14 11.62 -0.55 4.94
CA ARG A 14 12.19 0.51 4.11
C ARG A 14 11.12 1.29 3.35
N ALA A 15 10.09 0.62 2.83
CA ALA A 15 8.98 1.27 2.15
C ALA A 15 8.16 2.17 3.09
N ASN A 16 7.99 1.76 4.35
CA ASN A 16 7.33 2.52 5.40
C ASN A 16 8.16 3.75 5.82
N GLU A 17 9.47 3.60 6.02
CA GLU A 17 10.39 4.71 6.33
C GLU A 17 10.36 5.78 5.24
N LEU A 18 10.39 5.35 3.98
CA LEU A 18 10.32 6.22 2.81
C LEU A 18 8.91 6.77 2.55
N LYS A 19 7.89 6.33 3.31
CA LYS A 19 6.49 6.69 3.15
C LYS A 19 5.98 6.50 1.71
N LEU A 20 6.44 5.44 1.04
CA LEU A 20 6.07 5.16 -0.36
C LEU A 20 4.56 4.99 -0.55
N HIS A 21 3.86 4.59 0.50
CA HIS A 21 2.41 4.51 0.51
C HIS A 21 1.70 5.88 0.37
N GLN A 22 2.41 6.99 0.50
CA GLN A 22 1.93 8.36 0.28
C GLN A 22 2.48 8.97 -1.01
N ASP A 23 3.32 8.23 -1.75
CA ASP A 23 3.92 8.71 -2.99
C ASP A 23 2.82 8.98 -4.04
N PRO A 24 2.83 10.13 -4.73
CA PRO A 24 1.80 10.45 -5.72
C PRO A 24 1.63 9.42 -6.83
N TYR A 25 2.70 8.73 -7.24
CA TYR A 25 2.63 7.68 -8.24
C TYR A 25 1.95 6.43 -7.69
N TRP A 26 2.28 6.02 -6.47
CA TRP A 26 1.59 4.90 -5.81
C TRP A 26 0.11 5.20 -5.63
N LEU A 27 -0.22 6.40 -5.13
CA LEU A 27 -1.60 6.83 -4.94
C LEU A 27 -2.38 6.82 -6.26
N LYS A 28 -1.74 7.23 -7.36
CA LYS A 28 -2.33 7.19 -8.70
C LYS A 28 -2.51 5.76 -9.22
N LEU A 29 -1.53 4.87 -9.01
CA LEU A 29 -1.56 3.48 -9.47
C LEU A 29 -2.74 2.72 -8.88
N VAL A 30 -3.04 2.95 -7.60
CA VAL A 30 -4.12 2.28 -6.86
C VAL A 30 -5.41 3.11 -6.86
N HIS A 31 -5.46 4.19 -7.65
CA HIS A 31 -6.63 5.06 -7.81
C HIS A 31 -7.15 5.67 -6.51
N TYR A 32 -6.24 6.04 -5.60
CA TYR A 32 -6.58 6.71 -4.34
C TYR A 32 -6.95 8.19 -4.55
N LYS A 33 -7.97 8.64 -3.83
CA LYS A 33 -8.38 10.04 -3.67
C LYS A 33 -8.35 10.45 -2.21
N PRO A 34 -8.10 11.74 -1.89
CA PRO A 34 -8.29 12.24 -0.54
C PRO A 34 -9.72 11.97 -0.05
N ALA A 35 -9.86 11.44 1.16
CA ALA A 35 -11.16 11.22 1.78
C ALA A 35 -11.60 12.45 2.60
N MET A 36 -12.91 12.58 2.85
CA MET A 36 -13.48 13.77 3.53
C MET A 36 -12.94 14.02 4.94
N PHE A 37 -12.51 12.97 5.65
CA PHE A 37 -11.97 13.07 7.02
C PHE A 37 -10.44 12.90 7.07
N GLY A 38 -9.76 13.15 5.96
CA GLY A 38 -8.32 12.92 5.81
C GLY A 38 -8.00 11.48 5.39
N GLY A 39 -6.74 11.26 5.03
CA GLY A 39 -6.28 10.00 4.44
C GLY A 39 -6.77 9.80 3.01
N TYR A 40 -6.77 8.55 2.56
CA TYR A 40 -7.03 8.19 1.16
C TYR A 40 -8.04 7.06 1.06
N ARG A 41 -8.84 7.07 0.00
CA ARG A 41 -9.74 5.98 -0.37
C ARG A 41 -9.68 5.72 -1.86
N SER A 42 -9.59 4.45 -2.25
CA SER A 42 -9.58 4.07 -3.66
C SER A 42 -10.96 4.23 -4.27
N GLU A 43 -11.01 4.67 -5.52
CA GLU A 43 -12.24 4.72 -6.32
C GLU A 43 -12.65 3.33 -6.82
N VAL A 44 -11.75 2.33 -6.75
CA VAL A 44 -12.03 0.95 -7.16
C VAL A 44 -12.87 0.24 -6.10
N LEU A 45 -13.98 -0.38 -6.53
CA LEU A 45 -14.92 -1.09 -5.65
C LEU A 45 -14.72 -2.61 -5.66
N THR A 46 -14.07 -3.14 -6.69
CA THR A 46 -13.82 -4.57 -6.88
C THR A 46 -12.77 -5.06 -5.90
N ARG A 47 -13.16 -5.96 -4.97
CA ARG A 47 -12.26 -6.47 -3.92
C ARG A 47 -11.03 -7.19 -4.45
N ASN A 48 -11.16 -7.85 -5.60
CA ASN A 48 -10.10 -8.58 -6.30
C ASN A 48 -9.05 -7.67 -6.98
N PHE A 49 -9.23 -6.35 -6.96
CA PHE A 49 -8.19 -5.40 -7.38
C PHE A 49 -7.08 -5.25 -6.33
N PHE A 50 -7.41 -5.47 -5.06
CA PHE A 50 -6.52 -5.19 -3.93
C PHE A 50 -5.83 -6.46 -3.45
N ASN A 51 -4.54 -6.34 -3.13
CA ASN A 51 -3.77 -7.39 -2.48
C ASN A 51 -4.12 -7.47 -0.98
N SER A 52 -4.51 -6.35 -0.37
CA SER A 52 -4.96 -6.28 1.02
C SER A 52 -6.48 -6.17 1.13
N PRO A 53 -7.14 -6.91 2.05
CA PRO A 53 -8.54 -6.67 2.39
C PRO A 53 -8.82 -5.24 2.89
N ALA A 54 -7.82 -4.58 3.46
CA ALA A 54 -7.87 -3.18 3.89
C ALA A 54 -7.45 -2.20 2.79
N GLY A 55 -6.97 -2.70 1.64
CA GLY A 55 -6.45 -1.92 0.53
C GLY A 55 -7.35 -0.77 0.08
N PRO A 56 -8.68 -0.92 -0.03
CA PRO A 56 -9.56 0.18 -0.45
C PRO A 56 -9.44 1.48 0.37
N ALA A 57 -9.00 1.40 1.63
CA ALA A 57 -8.92 2.56 2.53
C ALA A 57 -7.56 2.71 3.23
N ASN A 58 -6.59 1.83 2.93
CA ASN A 58 -5.28 1.85 3.58
C ASN A 58 -4.16 1.64 2.55
N PRO A 59 -3.60 2.73 1.99
CA PRO A 59 -2.49 2.66 1.04
C PRO A 59 -1.25 1.95 1.59
N GLN A 60 -1.02 2.02 2.91
CA GLN A 60 0.11 1.38 3.55
C GLN A 60 -0.07 -0.14 3.58
N ALA A 61 -1.25 -0.60 4.01
CA ALA A 61 -1.57 -2.03 4.02
C ALA A 61 -1.56 -2.63 2.60
N GLU A 62 -2.00 -1.88 1.60
CA GLU A 62 -1.95 -2.32 0.21
C GLU A 62 -0.51 -2.45 -0.31
N LEU A 63 0.35 -1.47 0.01
CA LEU A 63 1.76 -1.51 -0.40
C LEU A 63 2.50 -2.69 0.26
N SER A 64 2.30 -2.90 1.56
CA SER A 64 2.90 -4.03 2.27
C SER A 64 2.43 -5.37 1.70
N ALA A 65 1.14 -5.52 1.39
CA ALA A 65 0.60 -6.73 0.77
C ALA A 65 1.08 -6.95 -0.67
N THR A 66 1.50 -5.88 -1.36
CA THR A 66 2.06 -5.95 -2.73
C THR A 66 3.51 -6.45 -2.73
N LEU A 67 4.24 -6.24 -1.64
CA LEU A 67 5.62 -6.70 -1.48
C LEU A 67 5.73 -8.18 -1.07
N ALA A 68 4.67 -8.72 -0.44
CA ALA A 68 4.65 -10.03 0.22
C ALA A 68 4.30 -11.21 -0.71
#